data_AF-A0A1J4YF36-F1
#
_entry.id   AF-A0A1J4YF36-F1
#
_cell.length_a   1.000
_cell.length_b   1.000
_cell.length_c   1.000
_cell.angle_alpha   90.00
_cell.angle_beta   90.00
_cell.angle_gamma   90.00
#
_symmetry.space_group_name_H-M   'P 1'
#
loop_
_entity.id
_entity.type
_entity.pdbx_description
1 polymer ?
#
loop_
_entity_poly.entity_id
_entity_poly.type
_entity_poly.pdbx_seq_one_letter_code
_entity_poly.pdbx_strand_id
1 'polypeptide(L)'
;MIKGHRDSPFIIVLLLVTLSLLNPCLSVGLSYLYSAEPSEQFDMYFNAATEKYLQGDYAKSTENLEKALEIQPENAQAKQFLLKILIEAGKYYNAKHEYLESMKFINKSLKIAPNNYEVKELYRITNEILNPERKKDTKSDTRQRLEIPDKFKIDREPDPPAKKLDTHIEQSTIEKSQKTDETQKVKTIRVRETSAQKQENEKILIEIQGVKDKLNKYKTFVTIVSAFSILLISGLLMTTKRLKNIIKKKETELMDLSKKIHQDELEKTRIISEISFANQRADFEKTLRINLSKGHEKLKKELEFERGTEKLLTEQQKEKLQRLAEKSEPDKSVYGLQPTLEQARDRIATHAYNIYKHSPETALNFLNEMINNPNVGIRANVVRALEKIAKPETLDILFNLAGDSDERVTREVIKSLISLKDKIDNNELSLVPKYREKIKNTLKDKSSPSEWIF
;
A
#
# COMPACT_ATOMS: atom_id res chain seq x y z
N MET A 1 56.89 -28.12 18.10
CA MET A 1 57.60 -29.06 17.20
C MET A 1 56.53 -29.85 16.44
N ILE A 2 56.67 -30.08 15.13
CA ILE A 2 55.55 -30.57 14.28
C ILE A 2 55.60 -32.09 14.11
N LYS A 3 54.49 -32.77 14.46
CA LYS A 3 53.89 -33.99 13.88
C LYS A 3 52.75 -34.44 14.80
N GLY A 4 51.56 -34.85 14.34
CA GLY A 4 51.05 -34.86 12.97
C GLY A 4 50.25 -36.13 12.67
N HIS A 5 48.94 -36.08 12.75
CA HIS A 5 48.03 -37.07 12.17
C HIS A 5 46.99 -36.36 11.31
N ARG A 6 46.69 -36.95 10.15
CA ARG A 6 45.79 -36.36 9.15
C ARG A 6 44.34 -36.62 9.51
N ASP A 7 43.50 -35.63 9.29
CA ASP A 7 42.05 -35.81 9.14
C ASP A 7 41.78 -36.84 8.03
N SER A 8 41.11 -37.93 8.40
CA SER A 8 40.66 -38.93 7.43
C SER A 8 39.20 -38.64 7.09
N PRO A 9 38.88 -38.20 5.86
CA PRO A 9 37.49 -37.92 5.49
C PRO A 9 36.60 -39.17 5.59
N PHE A 10 37.20 -40.38 5.52
CA PHE A 10 36.50 -41.64 5.78
C PHE A 10 35.90 -41.73 7.19
N ILE A 11 36.52 -41.15 8.22
CA ILE A 11 35.95 -41.22 9.59
C ILE A 11 34.69 -40.37 9.67
N ILE A 12 34.69 -39.16 9.11
CA ILE A 12 33.53 -38.27 9.07
C ILE A 12 32.42 -38.88 8.20
N VAL A 13 32.75 -39.42 7.03
CA VAL A 13 31.79 -40.12 6.16
C VAL A 13 31.20 -41.36 6.85
N LEU A 14 32.00 -42.16 7.55
CA LEU A 14 31.51 -43.33 8.28
C LEU A 14 30.58 -42.94 9.45
N LEU A 15 30.88 -41.84 10.15
CA LEU A 15 30.03 -41.29 11.22
C LEU A 15 28.68 -40.77 10.67
N LEU A 16 28.68 -40.14 9.48
CA LEU A 16 27.46 -39.69 8.81
C LEU A 16 26.63 -40.85 8.24
N VAL A 17 27.27 -41.85 7.63
CA VAL A 17 26.59 -43.06 7.11
C VAL A 17 26.01 -43.90 8.25
N THR A 18 26.69 -44.01 9.40
CA THR A 18 26.13 -44.73 10.56
C THR A 18 24.98 -43.97 11.22
N LEU A 19 25.00 -42.63 11.30
CA LEU A 19 23.82 -41.84 11.71
C LEU A 19 22.63 -42.03 10.75
N SER A 20 22.91 -42.08 9.44
CA SER A 20 21.89 -42.30 8.40
C SER A 20 21.19 -43.67 8.48
N LEU A 21 21.80 -44.66 9.13
CA LEU A 21 21.23 -46.00 9.30
C LEU A 21 20.45 -46.17 10.61
N LEU A 22 20.58 -45.25 11.58
CA LEU A 22 19.86 -45.30 12.86
C LEU A 22 18.53 -44.54 12.87
N ASN A 23 18.23 -43.72 11.85
CA ASN A 23 17.05 -42.86 11.86
C ASN A 23 16.39 -42.72 10.46
N PRO A 24 15.56 -43.68 10.02
CA PRO A 24 14.83 -43.59 8.74
C PRO A 24 13.78 -42.45 8.70
N CYS A 25 13.58 -41.72 9.80
CA CYS A 25 12.73 -40.54 9.85
C CYS A 25 13.37 -39.29 9.20
N LEU A 26 14.72 -39.19 9.16
CA LEU A 26 15.40 -37.99 8.63
C LEU A 26 15.34 -37.89 7.10
N SER A 27 15.27 -39.00 6.37
CA SER A 27 15.21 -38.99 4.89
C SER A 27 13.91 -38.38 4.37
N VAL A 28 12.81 -38.50 5.11
CA VAL A 28 11.52 -37.85 4.83
C VAL A 28 11.55 -36.35 5.15
N GLY A 29 12.48 -35.90 6.01
CA GLY A 29 12.68 -34.48 6.28
C GLY A 29 13.40 -33.73 5.14
N LEU A 30 14.35 -34.36 4.46
CA LEU A 30 15.15 -33.69 3.41
C LEU A 30 14.34 -33.36 2.13
N SER A 31 13.24 -34.04 1.85
CA SER A 31 12.35 -33.68 0.73
C SER A 31 11.45 -32.48 1.03
N TYR A 32 11.32 -32.07 2.29
CA TYR A 32 10.60 -30.84 2.70
C TYR A 32 11.54 -29.62 2.82
N LEU A 33 12.85 -29.83 2.69
CA LEU A 33 13.90 -28.81 2.88
C LEU A 33 14.20 -27.97 1.63
N TYR A 34 13.29 -27.94 0.65
CA TYR A 34 13.32 -26.96 -0.47
C TYR A 34 12.33 -25.80 -0.25
N SER A 35 12.02 -25.49 1.01
CA SER A 35 11.51 -24.17 1.39
C SER A 35 12.63 -23.14 1.23
N ALA A 36 12.41 -22.12 0.40
CA ALA A 36 13.26 -20.93 0.30
C ALA A 36 13.63 -20.38 1.69
N GLU A 37 14.83 -19.82 1.86
CA GLU A 37 15.27 -19.32 3.17
C GLU A 37 14.32 -18.21 3.68
N PRO A 38 14.18 -17.96 5.00
CA PRO A 38 13.34 -16.88 5.52
C PRO A 38 13.72 -15.48 4.99
N SER A 39 14.98 -15.29 4.61
CA SER A 39 15.50 -14.16 3.84
C SER A 39 14.85 -14.07 2.44
N GLU A 40 14.95 -15.14 1.66
CA GLU A 40 14.42 -15.25 0.30
C GLU A 40 12.89 -15.18 0.24
N GLN A 41 12.18 -15.77 1.21
CA GLN A 41 10.73 -15.64 1.33
C GLN A 41 10.30 -14.21 1.68
N PHE A 42 11.03 -13.52 2.56
CA PHE A 42 10.80 -12.10 2.83
C PHE A 42 10.96 -11.27 1.57
N ASP A 43 12.07 -11.45 0.83
CA ASP A 43 12.34 -10.71 -0.40
C ASP A 43 11.31 -11.01 -1.49
N MET A 44 10.86 -12.26 -1.64
CA MET A 44 9.78 -12.64 -2.54
C MET A 44 8.50 -11.85 -2.25
N TYR A 45 8.04 -11.83 -0.99
CA TYR A 45 6.82 -11.11 -0.60
C TYR A 45 6.99 -9.59 -0.68
N PHE A 46 8.15 -9.03 -0.30
CA PHE A 46 8.44 -7.60 -0.41
C PHE A 46 8.46 -7.12 -1.86
N ASN A 47 9.06 -7.90 -2.77
CA ASN A 47 9.07 -7.60 -4.20
C ASN A 47 7.67 -7.72 -4.81
N ALA A 48 6.91 -8.78 -4.46
CA ALA A 48 5.53 -8.94 -4.92
C ALA A 48 4.59 -7.83 -4.39
N ALA A 49 4.83 -7.32 -3.18
CA ALA A 49 4.12 -6.15 -2.66
C ALA A 49 4.46 -4.87 -3.45
N THR A 50 5.73 -4.69 -3.80
CA THR A 50 6.23 -3.56 -4.59
C THR A 50 5.65 -3.56 -6.00
N GLU A 51 5.62 -4.73 -6.66
CA GLU A 51 5.02 -4.89 -8.00
C GLU A 51 3.53 -4.53 -8.00
N LYS A 52 2.78 -5.00 -6.99
CA LYS A 52 1.34 -4.72 -6.86
C LYS A 52 1.06 -3.26 -6.52
N TYR A 53 1.92 -2.61 -5.74
CA TYR A 53 1.86 -1.16 -5.51
C TYR A 53 2.03 -0.37 -6.81
N LEU A 54 3.01 -0.74 -7.64
CA LEU A 54 3.26 -0.10 -8.95
C LEU A 54 2.11 -0.33 -9.95
N GLN A 55 1.33 -1.41 -9.79
CA GLN A 55 0.10 -1.68 -10.54
C GLN A 55 -1.15 -0.96 -9.98
N GLY A 56 -1.02 -0.22 -8.87
CA GLY A 56 -2.15 0.42 -8.18
C GLY A 56 -3.03 -0.55 -7.37
N ASP A 57 -2.64 -1.82 -7.25
CA ASP A 57 -3.33 -2.83 -6.46
C ASP A 57 -2.91 -2.72 -4.98
N TYR A 58 -3.37 -1.66 -4.33
CA TYR A 58 -3.10 -1.37 -2.92
C TYR A 58 -3.52 -2.52 -1.99
N ALA A 59 -4.55 -3.28 -2.35
CA ALA A 59 -5.04 -4.42 -1.57
C ALA A 59 -4.03 -5.57 -1.55
N LYS A 60 -3.64 -6.11 -2.72
CA LYS A 60 -2.65 -7.20 -2.79
C LYS A 60 -1.24 -6.74 -2.39
N SER A 61 -0.92 -5.46 -2.60
CA SER A 61 0.31 -4.86 -2.09
C SER A 61 0.38 -4.90 -0.57
N THR A 62 -0.70 -4.47 0.10
CA THR A 62 -0.85 -4.55 1.56
C THR A 62 -0.73 -5.99 2.06
N GLU A 63 -1.45 -6.92 1.43
CA GLU A 63 -1.45 -8.35 1.80
C GLU A 63 -0.06 -8.99 1.70
N ASN A 64 0.66 -8.76 0.60
CA ASN A 64 2.01 -9.31 0.42
C ASN A 64 3.01 -8.68 1.41
N LEU A 65 2.88 -7.38 1.72
CA LEU A 65 3.80 -6.73 2.66
C LEU A 65 3.51 -7.09 4.12
N GLU A 66 2.25 -7.43 4.44
CA GLU A 66 1.89 -8.04 5.73
C GLU A 66 2.53 -9.43 5.87
N LYS A 67 2.50 -10.29 4.83
CA LYS A 67 3.23 -11.58 4.83
C LYS A 67 4.75 -11.43 4.95
N ALA A 68 5.35 -10.42 4.32
CA ALA A 68 6.76 -10.12 4.53
C ALA A 68 7.05 -9.75 6.00
N LEU A 69 6.17 -8.97 6.63
CA LEU A 69 6.27 -8.62 8.05
C LEU A 69 5.95 -9.78 9.02
N GLU A 70 5.22 -10.81 8.60
CA GLU A 70 5.10 -12.06 9.37
C GLU A 70 6.44 -12.79 9.47
N ILE A 71 7.28 -12.72 8.42
CA ILE A 71 8.60 -13.38 8.36
C ILE A 71 9.69 -12.53 9.03
N GLN A 72 9.66 -11.20 8.86
CA GLN A 72 10.56 -10.27 9.56
C GLN A 72 9.78 -9.18 10.32
N PRO A 73 9.22 -9.49 11.52
CA PRO A 73 8.38 -8.57 12.28
C PRO A 73 9.02 -7.25 12.69
N GLU A 74 10.36 -7.13 12.67
CA GLU A 74 11.09 -5.91 13.00
C GLU A 74 11.78 -5.22 11.79
N ASN A 75 11.42 -5.60 10.56
CA ASN A 75 11.93 -4.92 9.37
C ASN A 75 11.33 -3.51 9.24
N ALA A 76 12.09 -2.50 9.68
CA ALA A 76 11.65 -1.10 9.70
C ALA A 76 11.30 -0.54 8.30
N GLN A 77 11.99 -0.99 7.24
CA GLN A 77 11.70 -0.59 5.86
C GLN A 77 10.33 -1.11 5.42
N ALA A 78 10.01 -2.37 5.70
CA ALA A 78 8.69 -2.93 5.42
C ALA A 78 7.58 -2.26 6.26
N LYS A 79 7.82 -1.97 7.55
CA LYS A 79 6.87 -1.20 8.39
C LYS A 79 6.57 0.19 7.80
N GLN A 80 7.60 0.92 7.37
CA GLN A 80 7.44 2.26 6.75
C GLN A 80 6.75 2.19 5.38
N PHE A 81 7.11 1.22 4.54
CA PHE A 81 6.49 1.07 3.21
C PHE A 81 5.02 0.67 3.32
N LEU A 82 4.67 -0.21 4.26
CA LEU A 82 3.27 -0.56 4.57
C LEU A 82 2.48 0.68 5.03
N LEU A 83 3.03 1.47 5.95
CA LEU A 83 2.39 2.72 6.37
C LEU A 83 2.13 3.67 5.19
N LYS A 84 3.09 3.81 4.27
CA LYS A 84 2.95 4.62 3.05
C LYS A 84 1.86 4.09 2.13
N ILE A 85 1.86 2.79 1.82
CA ILE A 85 0.85 2.12 0.98
C ILE A 85 -0.56 2.36 1.52
N LEU A 86 -0.76 2.19 2.83
CA LEU A 86 -2.04 2.38 3.50
C LEU A 86 -2.53 3.85 3.46
N ILE A 87 -1.62 4.82 3.60
CA ILE A 87 -1.95 6.25 3.48
C ILE A 87 -2.33 6.62 2.04
N GLU A 88 -1.56 6.15 1.05
CA GLU A 88 -1.83 6.42 -0.37
C GLU A 88 -3.12 5.75 -0.83
N ALA A 89 -3.41 4.52 -0.38
CA ALA A 89 -4.69 3.86 -0.60
C ALA A 89 -5.86 4.67 -0.04
N GLY A 90 -5.77 5.13 1.22
CA GLY A 90 -6.81 5.99 1.82
C GLY A 90 -7.05 7.29 1.03
N LYS A 91 -5.98 7.95 0.59
CA LYS A 91 -6.08 9.13 -0.29
C LYS A 91 -6.74 8.79 -1.63
N TYR A 92 -6.34 7.69 -2.27
CA TYR A 92 -6.86 7.24 -3.57
C TYR A 92 -8.36 6.93 -3.49
N TYR A 93 -8.79 6.11 -2.54
CA TYR A 93 -10.19 5.76 -2.37
C TYR A 93 -11.05 6.96 -1.95
N ASN A 94 -10.52 7.90 -1.15
CA ASN A 94 -11.20 9.18 -0.90
C ASN A 94 -11.39 10.03 -2.16
N ALA A 95 -10.40 10.08 -3.05
CA ALA A 95 -10.50 10.78 -4.33
C ALA A 95 -11.44 10.08 -5.34
N LYS A 96 -11.78 8.80 -5.09
CA LYS A 96 -12.81 8.04 -5.81
C LYS A 96 -14.21 8.12 -5.17
N HIS A 97 -14.34 8.79 -4.02
CA HIS A 97 -15.55 8.77 -3.17
C HIS A 97 -15.89 7.40 -2.57
N GLU A 98 -14.93 6.45 -2.59
CA GLU A 98 -15.04 5.10 -2.03
C GLU A 98 -14.69 5.09 -0.53
N TYR A 99 -15.39 5.94 0.24
CA TYR A 99 -15.02 6.28 1.62
C TYR A 99 -14.96 5.08 2.59
N LEU A 100 -15.76 4.04 2.36
CA LEU A 100 -15.72 2.82 3.19
C LEU A 100 -14.45 1.99 2.96
N GLU A 101 -13.97 1.87 1.72
CA GLU A 101 -12.72 1.18 1.41
C GLU A 101 -11.52 1.98 1.93
N SER A 102 -11.51 3.29 1.66
CA SER A 102 -10.56 4.24 2.26
C SER A 102 -10.41 4.05 3.78
N MET A 103 -11.55 3.97 4.49
CA MET A 103 -11.56 3.81 5.94
C MET A 103 -10.95 2.49 6.41
N LYS A 104 -10.95 1.40 5.62
CA LYS A 104 -10.22 0.16 5.95
C LYS A 104 -8.71 0.39 5.99
N PHE A 105 -8.15 1.01 4.95
CA PHE A 105 -6.72 1.29 4.85
C PHE A 105 -6.26 2.29 5.92
N ILE A 106 -7.06 3.33 6.18
CA ILE A 106 -6.77 4.31 7.24
C ILE A 106 -6.83 3.68 8.64
N ASN A 107 -7.79 2.78 8.89
CA ASN A 107 -7.85 2.04 10.16
C ASN A 107 -6.69 1.06 10.34
N LYS A 108 -6.08 0.54 9.25
CA LYS A 108 -4.80 -0.18 9.34
C LYS A 108 -3.63 0.77 9.66
N SER A 109 -3.51 1.92 9.00
CA SER A 109 -2.40 2.84 9.26
C SER A 109 -2.44 3.47 10.66
N LEU A 110 -3.63 3.69 11.23
CA LEU A 110 -3.80 4.08 12.64
C LEU A 110 -3.24 3.06 13.63
N LYS A 111 -3.25 1.75 13.33
CA LYS A 111 -2.65 0.73 14.20
C LYS A 111 -1.13 0.76 14.17
N ILE A 112 -0.54 1.07 13.01
CA ILE A 112 0.92 1.11 12.81
C ILE A 112 1.51 2.41 13.35
N ALA A 113 0.86 3.55 13.09
CA ALA A 113 1.35 4.87 13.46
C ALA A 113 0.22 5.73 14.08
N PRO A 114 -0.28 5.39 15.28
CA PRO A 114 -1.42 6.07 15.91
C PRO A 114 -1.19 7.55 16.22
N ASN A 115 0.05 8.05 16.13
CA ASN A 115 0.41 9.45 16.31
C ASN A 115 0.84 10.18 15.02
N ASN A 116 0.78 9.54 13.85
CA ASN A 116 1.02 10.23 12.58
C ASN A 116 -0.11 11.24 12.30
N TYR A 117 0.27 12.51 12.09
CA TYR A 117 -0.66 13.62 11.84
C TYR A 117 -1.49 13.42 10.57
N GLU A 118 -0.85 13.02 9.47
CA GLU A 118 -1.50 12.79 8.17
C GLU A 118 -2.53 11.66 8.26
N VAL A 119 -2.22 10.59 8.98
CA VAL A 119 -3.18 9.50 9.25
C VAL A 119 -4.38 10.00 10.07
N LYS A 120 -4.16 10.80 11.11
CA LYS A 120 -5.25 11.37 11.94
C LYS A 120 -6.14 12.32 11.14
N GLU A 121 -5.57 13.18 10.31
CA GLU A 121 -6.32 14.15 9.51
C GLU A 121 -7.09 13.45 8.37
N LEU A 122 -6.47 12.48 7.70
CA LEU A 122 -7.12 11.63 6.71
C LEU A 122 -8.27 10.83 7.33
N TYR A 123 -8.11 10.31 8.55
CA TYR A 123 -9.20 9.70 9.33
C TYR A 123 -10.33 10.70 9.61
N ARG A 124 -10.00 11.89 10.14
CA ARG A 124 -10.98 12.93 10.49
C ARG A 124 -11.86 13.29 9.30
N ILE A 125 -11.24 13.61 8.16
CA ILE A 125 -11.95 13.99 6.92
C ILE A 125 -12.86 12.85 6.44
N THR A 126 -12.34 11.61 6.38
CA THR A 126 -13.11 10.45 5.91
C THR A 126 -14.31 10.16 6.83
N ASN A 127 -14.09 10.19 8.15
CA ASN A 127 -15.12 9.94 9.14
C ASN A 127 -16.19 11.05 9.19
N GLU A 128 -15.83 12.32 8.96
CA GLU A 128 -16.78 13.43 8.82
C GLU A 128 -17.67 13.33 7.57
N ILE A 129 -17.15 12.75 6.47
CA ILE A 129 -17.94 12.51 5.26
C ILE A 129 -18.88 11.32 5.47
N LEU A 130 -18.41 10.25 6.13
CA LEU A 130 -19.22 9.08 6.48
C LEU A 130 -20.27 9.36 7.57
N ASN A 131 -20.05 10.35 8.44
CA ASN A 131 -20.92 10.65 9.59
C ASN A 131 -21.24 12.16 9.69
N PRO A 132 -21.93 12.75 8.69
CA PRO A 132 -22.11 14.20 8.58
C PRO A 132 -22.86 14.82 9.77
N GLU A 133 -23.67 14.06 10.50
CA GLU A 133 -24.46 14.55 11.64
C GLU A 133 -23.58 14.95 12.85
N ARG A 134 -22.41 14.32 13.04
CA ARG A 134 -21.49 14.61 14.17
C ARG A 134 -20.86 16.01 14.14
N LYS A 135 -21.12 16.80 13.07
CA LYS A 135 -20.66 18.19 12.93
C LYS A 135 -21.32 19.19 13.89
N LYS A 136 -22.40 18.80 14.61
CA LYS A 136 -23.05 19.67 15.60
C LYS A 136 -22.28 19.71 16.93
N ASP A 137 -21.76 18.58 17.39
CA ASP A 137 -21.26 18.43 18.76
C ASP A 137 -19.79 18.82 18.91
N THR A 138 -18.98 18.54 17.89
CA THR A 138 -17.51 18.73 17.88
C THR A 138 -17.03 20.18 17.98
N LYS A 139 -17.94 21.18 17.95
CA LYS A 139 -17.61 22.58 18.29
C LYS A 139 -17.48 22.84 19.80
N SER A 140 -17.81 21.87 20.66
CA SER A 140 -17.68 21.98 22.13
C SER A 140 -16.26 21.67 22.63
N ASP A 141 -15.61 20.64 22.09
CA ASP A 141 -14.44 20.00 22.73
C ASP A 141 -13.10 20.72 22.56
N THR A 142 -13.02 21.80 21.77
CA THR A 142 -11.77 22.57 21.58
C THR A 142 -11.34 23.40 22.80
N ARG A 143 -11.78 23.02 24.01
CA ARG A 143 -11.44 23.64 25.30
C ARG A 143 -10.79 22.73 26.33
N GLN A 144 -10.60 21.43 26.08
CA GLN A 144 -9.77 20.60 26.97
C GLN A 144 -8.27 20.86 26.72
N ARG A 145 -7.78 21.95 27.32
CA ARG A 145 -6.36 22.18 27.56
C ARG A 145 -5.94 21.36 28.78
N LEU A 146 -5.07 20.37 28.57
CA LEU A 146 -4.11 19.79 29.53
C LEU A 146 -4.35 20.13 31.01
N GLU A 147 -5.12 19.31 31.71
CA GLU A 147 -5.09 19.26 33.18
C GLU A 147 -4.06 18.23 33.65
N ILE A 148 -3.22 18.62 34.61
CA ILE A 148 -2.22 17.77 35.24
C ILE A 148 -2.90 17.06 36.43
N PRO A 149 -2.75 15.74 36.64
CA PRO A 149 -3.37 15.05 37.77
C PRO A 149 -2.74 15.44 39.12
N ASP A 150 -3.24 16.49 39.76
CA ASP A 150 -2.83 16.87 41.12
C ASP A 150 -3.30 15.82 42.13
N LYS A 151 -2.35 15.08 42.72
CA LYS A 151 -2.63 13.94 43.60
C LYS A 151 -1.76 13.89 44.86
N PHE A 152 -1.64 15.03 45.54
CA PHE A 152 -1.23 15.08 46.94
C PHE A 152 -2.31 15.74 47.80
N LYS A 153 -3.13 14.91 48.46
CA LYS A 153 -3.89 15.34 49.63
C LYS A 153 -2.97 15.38 50.84
N ILE A 154 -3.12 16.40 51.67
CA ILE A 154 -2.72 16.39 53.08
C ILE A 154 -3.96 16.81 53.86
N ASP A 155 -4.55 15.87 54.61
CA ASP A 155 -5.78 16.12 55.36
C ASP A 155 -5.47 16.85 56.68
N ARG A 156 -6.21 17.92 56.99
CA ARG A 156 -6.47 18.40 58.36
C ARG A 156 -7.89 18.95 58.48
N GLU A 157 -8.73 18.10 59.06
CA GLU A 157 -9.80 18.35 60.05
C GLU A 157 -10.53 19.73 60.04
N PRO A 158 -11.89 19.74 59.88
CA PRO A 158 -12.71 20.94 59.99
C PRO A 158 -13.32 21.13 61.39
N ASP A 159 -13.66 22.38 61.76
CA ASP A 159 -14.58 22.70 62.87
C ASP A 159 -15.28 24.07 62.61
N PRO A 160 -16.28 24.54 63.40
CA PRO A 160 -17.66 24.62 62.90
C PRO A 160 -18.12 26.00 62.37
N PRO A 161 -19.29 26.06 61.68
CA PRO A 161 -19.71 27.25 60.94
C PRO A 161 -20.32 28.37 61.80
N ALA A 162 -19.91 29.61 61.53
CA ALA A 162 -20.56 30.80 62.04
C ALA A 162 -21.96 30.99 61.42
N LYS A 163 -23.01 31.04 62.26
CA LYS A 163 -24.37 31.38 61.83
C LYS A 163 -24.48 32.86 61.43
N LYS A 164 -25.35 33.14 60.47
CA LYS A 164 -25.96 34.48 60.33
C LYS A 164 -26.87 34.75 61.54
N LEU A 165 -26.92 35.99 61.99
CA LEU A 165 -28.07 36.52 62.72
C LEU A 165 -28.19 38.03 62.45
N ASP A 166 -29.35 38.44 61.95
CA ASP A 166 -29.71 39.85 61.85
C ASP A 166 -30.12 40.37 63.24
N THR A 167 -29.66 41.57 63.61
CA THR A 167 -30.23 42.31 64.76
C THR A 167 -30.51 43.75 64.38
N HIS A 168 -31.70 44.20 64.78
CA HIS A 168 -32.18 45.57 64.71
C HIS A 168 -32.94 45.84 66.03
N ILE A 169 -33.46 47.07 66.21
CA ILE A 169 -34.31 47.48 67.34
C ILE A 169 -33.55 47.65 68.67
N GLU A 170 -33.15 48.90 68.92
CA GLU A 170 -33.76 49.78 69.93
C GLU A 170 -34.21 49.24 71.33
N GLN A 171 -33.76 49.94 72.38
CA GLN A 171 -34.37 50.15 73.70
C GLN A 171 -35.09 49.00 74.46
N SER A 172 -34.45 48.54 75.55
CA SER A 172 -35.08 48.02 76.78
C SER A 172 -33.99 48.01 77.89
N THR A 173 -34.20 48.14 79.21
CA THR A 173 -35.31 48.53 80.12
C THR A 173 -34.65 49.39 81.26
N ILE A 174 -35.14 49.70 82.48
CA ILE A 174 -36.31 49.32 83.30
C ILE A 174 -36.61 50.43 84.36
N GLU A 175 -37.77 50.35 85.03
CA GLU A 175 -38.16 50.99 86.32
C GLU A 175 -37.77 52.45 86.66
N LYS A 176 -38.82 53.26 86.91
CA LYS A 176 -39.28 53.39 88.31
C LYS A 176 -40.79 53.59 88.45
N SER A 177 -41.28 53.31 89.66
CA SER A 177 -42.70 53.17 89.99
C SER A 177 -43.45 54.48 90.12
N GLN A 178 -44.76 54.43 89.82
CA GLN A 178 -45.87 55.08 90.54
C GLN A 178 -45.54 56.22 91.51
N LYS A 179 -46.16 57.39 91.28
CA LYS A 179 -47.24 57.83 92.18
C LYS A 179 -48.17 58.87 91.55
N THR A 180 -49.38 58.92 92.10
CA THR A 180 -50.52 59.76 91.69
C THR A 180 -50.30 61.23 92.04
N ASP A 181 -51.17 62.10 91.50
CA ASP A 181 -51.42 63.43 92.03
C ASP A 181 -51.64 63.43 93.54
N GLU A 182 -51.09 64.44 94.23
CA GLU A 182 -51.95 65.33 95.04
C GLU A 182 -51.29 66.70 95.25
N THR A 183 -52.09 67.66 95.73
CA THR A 183 -51.80 69.10 95.60
C THR A 183 -51.33 69.79 96.89
N GLN A 184 -50.82 71.01 96.70
CA GLN A 184 -50.64 72.09 97.70
C GLN A 184 -49.45 72.03 98.67
N LYS A 185 -48.99 73.24 99.02
CA LYS A 185 -47.86 73.60 99.91
C LYS A 185 -46.50 73.22 99.29
N VAL A 186 -45.48 74.07 99.25
CA VAL A 186 -45.21 75.30 100.01
C VAL A 186 -44.83 76.46 99.07
N LYS A 187 -45.33 77.68 99.35
CA LYS A 187 -44.81 78.95 98.78
C LYS A 187 -43.55 79.36 99.56
N THR A 188 -42.63 80.08 98.90
CA THR A 188 -41.27 80.41 99.38
C THR A 188 -40.36 79.18 99.19
N ILE A 189 -39.24 79.25 98.48
CA ILE A 189 -38.34 80.39 98.19
C ILE A 189 -38.35 80.78 96.69
N ARG A 190 -38.12 82.07 96.37
CA ARG A 190 -37.93 82.56 94.99
C ARG A 190 -36.71 83.49 94.94
N VAL A 191 -35.98 83.45 93.81
CA VAL A 191 -34.91 84.39 93.41
C VAL A 191 -33.59 84.31 94.20
N ARG A 192 -32.61 83.53 93.69
CA ARG A 192 -31.21 84.01 93.58
C ARG A 192 -30.29 83.27 92.60
N GLU A 193 -30.61 82.04 92.17
CA GLU A 193 -29.67 81.20 91.37
C GLU A 193 -29.82 81.32 89.84
N THR A 194 -30.70 82.19 89.34
CA THR A 194 -31.15 82.18 87.93
C THR A 194 -30.21 82.86 86.92
N SER A 195 -29.10 83.46 87.36
CA SER A 195 -28.08 84.08 86.50
C SER A 195 -26.84 83.19 86.29
N ALA A 196 -26.28 82.64 87.37
CA ALA A 196 -25.08 81.79 87.33
C ALA A 196 -25.29 80.55 86.45
N GLN A 197 -26.38 79.81 86.68
CA GLN A 197 -26.72 78.63 85.89
C GLN A 197 -26.90 78.94 84.39
N LYS A 198 -27.36 80.16 84.05
CA LYS A 198 -27.53 80.58 82.65
C LYS A 198 -26.19 80.87 81.98
N GLN A 199 -25.28 81.56 82.67
CA GLN A 199 -23.91 81.79 82.18
C GLN A 199 -23.14 80.47 82.02
N GLU A 200 -23.33 79.52 82.94
CA GLU A 200 -22.73 78.19 82.85
C GLU A 200 -23.27 77.39 81.65
N ASN A 201 -24.59 77.37 81.45
CA ASN A 201 -25.22 76.75 80.28
C ASN A 201 -24.81 77.40 78.95
N GLU A 202 -24.66 78.72 78.91
CA GLU A 202 -24.14 79.44 77.73
C GLU A 202 -22.67 79.07 77.44
N LYS A 203 -21.86 78.86 78.48
CA LYS A 203 -20.47 78.41 78.38
C LYS A 203 -20.37 76.98 77.83
N ILE A 204 -21.20 76.06 78.33
CA ILE A 204 -21.33 74.68 77.84
C ILE A 204 -21.77 74.66 76.36
N LEU A 205 -22.68 75.55 75.96
CA LEU A 205 -23.10 75.71 74.56
C LEU A 205 -21.96 76.11 73.62
N ILE A 206 -21.08 77.01 74.08
CA ILE A 206 -19.87 77.42 73.34
C ILE A 206 -18.88 76.25 73.21
N GLU A 207 -18.67 75.47 74.28
CA GLU A 207 -17.80 74.28 74.24
C GLU A 207 -18.35 73.18 73.31
N ILE A 208 -19.66 72.90 73.37
CA ILE A 208 -20.35 71.97 72.45
C ILE A 208 -20.19 72.42 71.00
N GLN A 209 -20.35 73.71 70.71
CA GLN A 209 -20.14 74.25 69.36
C GLN A 209 -18.67 74.10 68.92
N GLY A 210 -17.71 74.36 69.81
CA GLY A 210 -16.28 74.13 69.54
C GLY A 210 -15.92 72.66 69.28
N VAL A 211 -16.60 71.71 69.93
CA VAL A 211 -16.47 70.27 69.64
C VAL A 211 -17.11 69.92 68.30
N LYS A 212 -18.29 70.48 67.99
CA LYS A 212 -19.01 70.30 66.73
C LYS A 212 -18.21 70.80 65.52
N ASP A 213 -17.52 71.92 65.65
CA ASP A 213 -16.66 72.48 64.59
C ASP A 213 -15.37 71.66 64.39
N LYS A 214 -14.79 71.10 65.46
CA LYS A 214 -13.69 70.12 65.37
C LYS A 214 -14.15 68.84 64.65
N LEU A 215 -15.34 68.33 64.99
CA LEU A 215 -15.94 67.15 64.36
C LEU A 215 -16.25 67.39 62.87
N ASN A 216 -16.74 68.57 62.51
CA ASN A 216 -16.97 68.95 61.12
C ASN A 216 -15.65 69.04 60.32
N LYS A 217 -14.60 69.65 60.88
CA LYS A 217 -13.26 69.68 60.27
C LYS A 217 -12.72 68.26 60.03
N TYR A 218 -12.86 67.37 61.02
CA TYR A 218 -12.48 65.95 60.87
C TYR A 218 -13.28 65.25 59.75
N LYS A 219 -14.61 65.43 59.70
CA LYS A 219 -15.45 64.90 58.61
C LYS A 219 -14.98 65.39 57.23
N THR A 220 -14.71 66.70 57.08
CA THR A 220 -14.22 67.25 55.80
C THR A 220 -12.85 66.67 55.40
N PHE A 221 -11.95 66.46 56.37
CA PHE A 221 -10.66 65.82 56.13
C PHE A 221 -10.83 64.37 55.64
N VAL A 222 -11.67 63.58 56.31
CA VAL A 222 -11.96 62.19 55.90
C VAL A 222 -12.56 62.13 54.49
N THR A 223 -13.47 63.05 54.12
CA THR A 223 -14.03 63.10 52.76
C THR A 223 -13.01 63.51 51.68
N ILE A 224 -12.03 64.34 52.01
CA ILE A 224 -10.95 64.72 51.08
C ILE A 224 -10.01 63.53 50.88
N VAL A 225 -9.63 62.84 51.97
CA VAL A 225 -8.77 61.65 51.91
C VAL A 225 -9.43 60.53 51.10
N SER A 226 -10.72 60.24 51.32
CA SER A 226 -11.43 59.20 50.57
C SER A 226 -11.59 59.54 49.08
N ALA A 227 -11.89 60.80 48.73
CA ALA A 227 -11.91 61.26 47.34
C ALA A 227 -10.54 61.10 46.66
N PHE A 228 -9.46 61.42 47.36
CA PHE A 228 -8.09 61.24 46.85
C PHE A 228 -7.73 59.76 46.68
N SER A 229 -8.14 58.88 47.62
CA SER A 229 -8.00 57.42 47.48
C SER A 229 -8.74 56.88 46.25
N ILE A 230 -9.96 57.35 45.99
CA ILE A 230 -10.75 56.97 44.80
C ILE A 230 -10.04 57.41 43.51
N LEU A 231 -9.45 58.60 43.47
CA LEU A 231 -8.65 59.07 42.33
C LEU A 231 -7.41 58.21 42.09
N LEU A 232 -6.67 57.83 43.14
CA LEU A 232 -5.52 56.94 43.04
C LEU A 232 -5.91 55.54 42.51
N ILE A 233 -7.00 54.96 43.05
CA ILE A 233 -7.54 53.67 42.60
C ILE A 233 -8.01 53.76 41.13
N SER A 234 -8.66 54.84 40.74
CA SER A 234 -9.07 55.09 39.35
C SER A 234 -7.87 55.16 38.40
N GLY A 235 -6.79 55.85 38.81
CA GLY A 235 -5.53 55.90 38.07
C GLY A 235 -4.91 54.51 37.87
N LEU A 236 -4.85 53.70 38.93
CA LEU A 236 -4.41 52.28 38.89
C LEU A 236 -5.29 51.41 37.99
N LEU A 237 -6.60 51.63 37.97
CA LEU A 237 -7.53 50.94 37.07
C LEU A 237 -7.37 51.38 35.60
N MET A 238 -6.89 52.60 35.34
CA MET A 238 -6.53 53.04 33.98
C MET A 238 -5.19 52.48 33.51
N THR A 239 -4.16 52.47 34.36
CA THR A 239 -2.83 51.94 33.99
C THR A 239 -2.88 50.43 33.75
N THR A 240 -3.57 49.66 34.60
CA THR A 240 -3.78 48.22 34.41
C THR A 240 -4.57 47.90 33.13
N LYS A 241 -5.60 48.69 32.79
CA LYS A 241 -6.31 48.56 31.50
C LYS A 241 -5.40 48.83 30.30
N ARG A 242 -4.55 49.87 30.35
CA ARG A 242 -3.56 50.15 29.29
C ARG A 242 -2.57 49.00 29.15
N LEU A 243 -2.04 48.49 30.27
CA LEU A 243 -1.09 47.38 30.27
C LEU A 243 -1.70 46.10 29.67
N LYS A 244 -2.95 45.77 30.04
CA LYS A 244 -3.69 44.62 29.49
C LYS A 244 -3.90 44.70 27.97
N ASN A 245 -4.13 45.91 27.44
CA ASN A 245 -4.24 46.12 25.99
C ASN A 245 -2.89 45.94 25.26
N ILE A 246 -1.78 46.39 25.88
CA ILE A 246 -0.42 46.21 25.32
C ILE A 246 -0.06 44.72 25.31
N ILE A 247 -0.31 44.00 26.41
CA ILE A 247 -0.11 42.55 26.51
C ILE A 247 -0.93 41.84 25.42
N LYS A 248 -2.24 42.11 25.31
CA LYS A 248 -3.10 41.50 24.29
C LYS A 248 -2.61 41.75 22.85
N LYS A 249 -2.08 42.95 22.56
CA LYS A 249 -1.47 43.23 21.25
C LYS A 249 -0.22 42.38 21.01
N LYS A 250 0.65 42.26 22.01
CA LYS A 250 1.87 41.43 21.93
C LYS A 250 1.57 39.94 21.82
N GLU A 251 0.53 39.45 22.51
CA GLU A 251 0.00 38.09 22.32
C GLU A 251 -0.42 37.86 20.86
N THR A 252 -1.16 38.78 20.23
CA THR A 252 -1.54 38.64 18.81
C THR A 252 -0.35 38.71 17.84
N GLU A 253 0.61 39.62 18.06
CA GLU A 253 1.83 39.72 17.24
C GLU A 253 2.66 38.42 17.32
N LEU A 254 2.79 37.85 18.53
CA LEU A 254 3.54 36.61 18.77
C LEU A 254 2.80 35.38 18.21
N MET A 255 1.47 35.36 18.26
CA MET A 255 0.66 34.28 17.70
C MET A 255 0.76 34.22 16.16
N ASP A 256 0.77 35.36 15.48
CA ASP A 256 0.96 35.39 14.01
C ASP A 256 2.41 35.10 13.59
N LEU A 257 3.41 35.49 14.40
CA LEU A 257 4.80 35.08 14.18
C LEU A 257 4.97 33.55 14.35
N SER A 258 4.33 32.97 15.36
CA SER A 258 4.33 31.52 15.60
C SER A 258 3.69 30.73 14.45
N LYS A 259 2.60 31.23 13.85
CA LYS A 259 2.01 30.62 12.64
C LYS A 259 2.99 30.59 11.47
N LYS A 260 3.68 31.71 11.20
CA LYS A 260 4.66 31.79 10.11
C LYS A 260 5.80 30.79 10.28
N ILE A 261 6.43 30.75 11.45
CA ILE A 261 7.49 29.79 11.78
C ILE A 261 7.01 28.34 11.54
N HIS A 262 5.78 28.01 11.95
CA HIS A 262 5.24 26.68 11.73
C HIS A 262 4.96 26.37 10.25
N GLN A 263 4.52 27.35 9.45
CA GLN A 263 4.37 27.18 8.00
C GLN A 263 5.73 26.98 7.31
N ASP A 264 6.75 27.76 7.70
CA ASP A 264 8.11 27.66 7.17
C ASP A 264 8.75 26.29 7.50
N GLU A 265 8.53 25.75 8.71
CA GLU A 265 8.95 24.38 9.08
C GLU A 265 8.22 23.30 8.26
N LEU A 266 6.93 23.48 8.01
CA LEU A 266 6.11 22.50 7.30
C LEU A 266 6.49 22.46 5.81
N GLU A 267 6.75 23.62 5.18
CA GLU A 267 7.30 23.68 3.82
C GLU A 267 8.73 23.12 3.74
N LYS A 268 9.61 23.46 4.70
CA LYS A 268 10.96 22.88 4.78
C LYS A 268 10.91 21.35 4.89
N THR A 269 9.98 20.81 5.67
CA THR A 269 9.78 19.36 5.82
C THR A 269 9.23 18.72 4.53
N ARG A 270 8.34 19.42 3.81
CA ARG A 270 7.88 19.00 2.48
C ARG A 270 9.05 18.90 1.50
N ILE A 271 9.87 19.94 1.39
CA ILE A 271 11.03 19.98 0.49
C ILE A 271 12.05 18.87 0.81
N ILE A 272 12.35 18.65 2.09
CA ILE A 272 13.26 17.56 2.52
C ILE A 272 12.70 16.18 2.15
N SER A 273 11.39 15.94 2.31
CA SER A 273 10.79 14.65 1.94
C SER A 273 10.70 14.46 0.42
N GLU A 274 10.41 15.52 -0.35
CA GLU A 274 10.45 15.49 -1.83
C GLU A 274 11.86 15.16 -2.37
N ILE A 275 12.92 15.78 -1.81
CA ILE A 275 14.32 15.46 -2.17
C ILE A 275 14.67 14.02 -1.79
N SER A 276 14.25 13.55 -0.62
CA SER A 276 14.48 12.18 -0.16
C SER A 276 13.84 11.15 -1.12
N PHE A 277 12.57 11.35 -1.50
CA PHE A 277 11.88 10.49 -2.47
C PHE A 277 12.47 10.58 -3.88
N ALA A 278 12.99 11.74 -4.30
CA ALA A 278 13.67 11.88 -5.59
C ALA A 278 14.97 11.06 -5.63
N ASN A 279 15.79 11.14 -4.59
CA ASN A 279 17.01 10.34 -4.46
C ASN A 279 16.71 8.84 -4.42
N GLN A 280 15.74 8.41 -3.59
CA GLN A 280 15.34 7.01 -3.50
C GLN A 280 14.80 6.46 -4.83
N ARG A 281 14.08 7.29 -5.62
CA ARG A 281 13.66 6.93 -6.99
C ARG A 281 14.85 6.76 -7.92
N ALA A 282 15.84 7.64 -7.88
CA ALA A 282 17.03 7.57 -8.73
C ALA A 282 17.88 6.32 -8.44
N ASP A 283 18.10 5.97 -7.17
CA ASP A 283 18.82 4.75 -6.80
C ASP A 283 18.02 3.48 -7.14
N PHE A 284 16.68 3.50 -6.99
CA PHE A 284 15.83 2.40 -7.45
C PHE A 284 15.88 2.23 -8.98
N GLU A 285 15.78 3.32 -9.75
CA GLU A 285 15.84 3.26 -11.22
C GLU A 285 17.21 2.76 -11.70
N LYS A 286 18.30 3.22 -11.08
CA LYS A 286 19.66 2.74 -11.31
C LYS A 286 19.79 1.24 -11.02
N THR A 287 19.22 0.77 -9.92
CA THR A 287 19.19 -0.65 -9.55
C THR A 287 18.37 -1.47 -10.54
N LEU A 288 17.20 -0.96 -10.94
CA LEU A 288 16.33 -1.59 -11.94
C LEU A 288 17.03 -1.70 -13.30
N ARG A 289 17.70 -0.64 -13.78
CA ARG A 289 18.52 -0.65 -15.01
C ARG A 289 19.63 -1.70 -14.96
N ILE A 290 20.31 -1.85 -13.82
CA ILE A 290 21.37 -2.85 -13.61
C ILE A 290 20.80 -4.28 -13.60
N ASN A 291 19.65 -4.50 -12.99
CA ASN A 291 19.01 -5.82 -12.96
C ASN A 291 18.40 -6.19 -14.32
N LEU A 292 17.86 -5.21 -15.05
CA LEU A 292 17.37 -5.40 -16.42
C LEU A 292 18.50 -5.74 -17.39
N SER A 293 19.66 -5.06 -17.30
CA SER A 293 20.81 -5.37 -18.16
C SER A 293 21.41 -6.75 -17.86
N LYS A 294 21.54 -7.13 -16.59
CA LYS A 294 21.91 -8.50 -16.18
C LYS A 294 20.91 -9.55 -16.69
N GLY A 295 19.61 -9.25 -16.59
CA GLY A 295 18.53 -10.10 -17.10
C GLY A 295 18.62 -10.30 -18.62
N HIS A 296 18.81 -9.22 -19.38
CA HIS A 296 19.02 -9.25 -20.83
C HIS A 296 20.30 -10.02 -21.19
N GLU A 297 21.39 -9.86 -20.45
CA GLU A 297 22.64 -10.59 -20.69
C GLU A 297 22.49 -12.10 -20.41
N LYS A 298 21.74 -12.47 -19.34
CA LYS A 298 21.41 -13.88 -19.07
C LYS A 298 20.54 -14.45 -20.19
N LEU A 299 19.41 -13.81 -20.52
CA LEU A 299 18.51 -14.26 -21.58
C LEU A 299 19.23 -14.40 -22.92
N LYS A 300 20.15 -13.47 -23.25
CA LYS A 300 20.94 -13.56 -24.47
C LYS A 300 21.82 -14.81 -24.49
N LYS A 301 22.54 -15.13 -23.40
CA LYS A 301 23.37 -16.33 -23.31
C LYS A 301 22.54 -17.62 -23.33
N GLU A 302 21.38 -17.60 -22.69
CA GLU A 302 20.43 -18.72 -22.63
C GLU A 302 19.85 -19.00 -24.04
N LEU A 303 19.44 -17.94 -24.76
CA LEU A 303 18.99 -18.01 -26.15
C LEU A 303 20.11 -18.39 -27.14
N GLU A 304 21.34 -17.94 -26.92
CA GLU A 304 22.50 -18.34 -27.74
C GLU A 304 22.86 -19.82 -27.51
N PHE A 305 22.68 -20.34 -26.29
CA PHE A 305 22.82 -21.75 -25.96
C PHE A 305 21.69 -22.60 -26.59
N GLU A 306 20.43 -22.19 -26.43
CA GLU A 306 19.27 -22.87 -27.03
C GLU A 306 19.34 -22.91 -28.56
N ARG A 307 19.72 -21.80 -29.21
CA ARG A 307 19.93 -21.79 -30.68
C ARG A 307 21.16 -22.60 -31.11
N GLY A 308 22.09 -22.89 -30.20
CA GLY A 308 23.18 -23.84 -30.41
C GLY A 308 22.70 -25.29 -30.34
N THR A 309 21.92 -25.65 -29.32
CA THR A 309 21.40 -27.01 -29.13
C THR A 309 20.30 -27.36 -30.12
N GLU A 310 19.38 -26.44 -30.44
CA GLU A 310 18.34 -26.64 -31.47
C GLU A 310 18.95 -26.83 -32.86
N LYS A 311 20.00 -26.06 -33.22
CA LYS A 311 20.74 -26.29 -34.46
C LYS A 311 21.40 -27.66 -34.50
N LEU A 312 22.12 -28.05 -33.44
CA LEU A 312 22.79 -29.36 -33.39
C LEU A 312 21.78 -30.52 -33.49
N LEU A 313 20.65 -30.40 -32.80
CA LEU A 313 19.57 -31.39 -32.82
C LEU A 313 18.86 -31.42 -34.19
N THR A 314 18.66 -30.25 -34.80
CA THR A 314 18.10 -30.08 -36.15
C THR A 314 18.98 -30.76 -37.20
N GLU A 315 20.29 -30.48 -37.22
CA GLU A 315 21.19 -31.08 -38.21
C GLU A 315 21.31 -32.60 -38.04
N GLN A 316 21.35 -33.12 -36.80
CA GLN A 316 21.32 -34.57 -36.55
C GLN A 316 20.01 -35.23 -37.01
N GLN A 317 18.87 -34.54 -36.86
CA GLN A 317 17.58 -35.04 -37.36
C GLN A 317 17.51 -34.95 -38.89
N LYS A 318 18.02 -33.87 -39.49
CA LYS A 318 18.09 -33.61 -40.93
C LYS A 318 18.96 -34.65 -41.64
N GLU A 319 20.18 -34.90 -41.15
CA GLU A 319 21.10 -35.92 -41.64
C GLU A 319 20.45 -37.33 -41.60
N LYS A 320 19.71 -37.63 -40.52
CA LYS A 320 18.98 -38.90 -40.37
C LYS A 320 17.80 -39.02 -41.33
N LEU A 321 17.07 -37.94 -41.58
CA LEU A 321 15.95 -37.88 -42.53
C LEU A 321 16.43 -37.96 -43.99
N GLN A 322 17.51 -37.25 -44.33
CA GLN A 322 18.15 -37.31 -45.63
C GLN A 322 18.62 -38.74 -45.94
N ARG A 323 19.33 -39.39 -45.02
CA ARG A 323 19.72 -40.82 -45.15
C ARG A 323 18.52 -41.76 -45.33
N LEU A 324 17.36 -41.44 -44.74
CA LEU A 324 16.13 -42.23 -44.90
C LEU A 324 15.43 -41.99 -46.25
N ALA A 325 15.58 -40.78 -46.83
CA ALA A 325 15.07 -40.46 -48.16
C ALA A 325 15.97 -41.03 -49.27
N GLU A 326 17.29 -40.87 -49.16
CA GLU A 326 18.27 -41.44 -50.09
C GLU A 326 18.17 -42.96 -50.17
N LYS A 327 18.02 -43.63 -49.01
CA LYS A 327 17.87 -45.10 -48.93
C LYS A 327 16.44 -45.60 -49.25
N SER A 328 15.68 -44.85 -50.04
CA SER A 328 14.33 -45.22 -50.47
C SER A 328 14.16 -45.32 -52.00
N GLU A 329 15.27 -45.33 -52.76
CA GLU A 329 15.27 -45.76 -54.16
C GLU A 329 15.07 -47.28 -54.29
N PRO A 330 14.32 -47.75 -55.31
CA PRO A 330 13.98 -49.17 -55.47
C PRO A 330 15.10 -49.95 -56.19
N ASP A 331 16.19 -50.25 -55.48
CA ASP A 331 17.15 -51.25 -55.96
C ASP A 331 16.51 -52.64 -56.06
N LYS A 332 16.85 -53.40 -57.11
CA LYS A 332 16.24 -54.70 -57.44
C LYS A 332 16.96 -55.87 -56.74
N SER A 333 17.15 -55.77 -55.43
CA SER A 333 17.75 -56.84 -54.62
C SER A 333 16.68 -57.77 -54.01
N VAL A 334 16.51 -58.89 -54.69
CA VAL A 334 15.87 -60.14 -54.25
C VAL A 334 16.26 -60.50 -52.79
N TYR A 335 15.28 -60.97 -52.00
CA TYR A 335 15.37 -61.38 -50.57
C TYR A 335 15.40 -60.27 -49.48
N GLY A 336 14.27 -59.61 -49.28
CA GLY A 336 13.51 -59.85 -48.04
C GLY A 336 13.81 -59.05 -46.76
N LEU A 337 14.72 -58.06 -46.75
CA LEU A 337 14.95 -57.23 -45.54
C LEU A 337 14.94 -55.70 -45.73
N GLN A 338 14.59 -55.19 -46.92
CA GLN A 338 14.28 -53.75 -47.07
C GLN A 338 12.77 -53.49 -46.83
N PRO A 339 12.40 -52.40 -46.14
CA PRO A 339 11.01 -51.98 -46.05
C PRO A 339 10.49 -51.51 -47.41
N THR A 340 9.20 -51.68 -47.66
CA THR A 340 8.60 -51.25 -48.94
C THR A 340 8.69 -49.73 -49.13
N LEU A 341 8.60 -49.27 -50.39
CA LEU A 341 8.60 -47.84 -50.72
C LEU A 341 7.52 -47.07 -49.92
N GLU A 342 6.33 -47.64 -49.80
CA GLU A 342 5.23 -47.10 -48.99
C GLU A 342 5.58 -47.04 -47.49
N GLN A 343 6.18 -48.09 -46.93
CA GLN A 343 6.66 -48.07 -45.54
C GLN A 343 7.78 -47.04 -45.33
N ALA A 344 8.62 -46.77 -46.33
CA ALA A 344 9.65 -45.73 -46.28
C ALA A 344 9.01 -44.33 -46.26
N ARG A 345 8.04 -44.09 -47.16
CA ARG A 345 7.23 -42.86 -47.20
C ARG A 345 6.49 -42.62 -45.89
N ASP A 346 5.90 -43.65 -45.28
CA ASP A 346 5.22 -43.54 -43.99
C ASP A 346 6.17 -43.18 -42.83
N ARG A 347 7.42 -43.69 -42.83
CA ARG A 347 8.44 -43.27 -41.85
C ARG A 347 8.84 -41.81 -42.06
N ILE A 348 9.11 -41.39 -43.30
CA ILE A 348 9.46 -40.01 -43.65
C ILE A 348 8.32 -39.07 -43.22
N ALA A 349 7.08 -39.38 -43.59
CA ALA A 349 5.89 -38.61 -43.22
C ALA A 349 5.69 -38.52 -41.70
N THR A 350 5.91 -39.61 -40.97
CA THR A 350 5.77 -39.63 -39.50
C THR A 350 6.87 -38.82 -38.81
N HIS A 351 8.10 -38.89 -39.28
CA HIS A 351 9.18 -38.05 -38.74
C HIS A 351 8.99 -36.58 -39.07
N ALA A 352 8.64 -36.22 -40.32
CA ALA A 352 8.35 -34.84 -40.71
C ALA A 352 7.16 -34.24 -39.92
N TYR A 353 6.09 -35.00 -39.71
CA TYR A 353 4.96 -34.59 -38.86
C TYR A 353 5.38 -34.35 -37.41
N ASN A 354 6.22 -35.22 -36.84
CA ASN A 354 6.72 -35.05 -35.48
C ASN A 354 7.63 -33.82 -35.35
N ILE A 355 8.51 -33.53 -36.33
CA ILE A 355 9.30 -32.29 -36.33
C ILE A 355 8.37 -31.08 -36.47
N TYR A 356 7.38 -31.12 -37.36
CA TYR A 356 6.40 -30.04 -37.55
C TYR A 356 5.64 -29.70 -36.26
N LYS A 357 5.35 -30.70 -35.41
CA LYS A 357 4.70 -30.51 -34.11
C LYS A 357 5.58 -29.74 -33.10
N HIS A 358 6.90 -29.78 -33.24
CA HIS A 358 7.85 -29.18 -32.28
C HIS A 358 8.54 -27.91 -32.82
N SER A 359 9.06 -27.96 -34.05
CA SER A 359 9.68 -26.81 -34.74
C SER A 359 9.12 -26.72 -36.18
N PRO A 360 7.99 -26.02 -36.40
CA PRO A 360 7.32 -25.93 -37.70
C PRO A 360 8.21 -25.36 -38.82
N GLU A 361 9.02 -24.34 -38.51
CA GLU A 361 9.96 -23.71 -39.45
C GLU A 361 10.98 -24.73 -39.97
N THR A 362 11.60 -25.50 -39.08
CA THR A 362 12.54 -26.58 -39.42
C THR A 362 11.91 -27.63 -40.33
N ALA A 363 10.67 -28.06 -40.04
CA ALA A 363 9.96 -29.02 -40.88
C ALA A 363 9.62 -28.46 -42.27
N LEU A 364 9.15 -27.22 -42.35
CA LEU A 364 8.83 -26.56 -43.63
C LEU A 364 10.10 -26.31 -44.46
N ASN A 365 11.22 -25.92 -43.84
CA ASN A 365 12.50 -25.75 -44.53
C ASN A 365 13.02 -27.09 -45.09
N PHE A 366 13.00 -28.17 -44.30
CA PHE A 366 13.33 -29.52 -44.78
C PHE A 366 12.43 -29.96 -45.95
N LEU A 367 11.12 -29.76 -45.84
CA LEU A 367 10.18 -30.10 -46.91
C LEU A 367 10.45 -29.27 -48.18
N ASN A 368 10.73 -27.97 -48.04
CA ASN A 368 11.08 -27.09 -49.15
C ASN A 368 12.41 -27.48 -49.83
N GLU A 369 13.41 -27.98 -49.09
CA GLU A 369 14.63 -28.54 -49.69
C GLU A 369 14.33 -29.84 -50.47
N MET A 370 13.53 -30.75 -49.89
CA MET A 370 13.24 -32.04 -50.53
C MET A 370 12.32 -31.92 -51.75
N ILE A 371 11.36 -30.99 -51.76
CA ILE A 371 10.48 -30.76 -52.94
C ILE A 371 11.17 -29.99 -54.06
N ASN A 372 12.33 -29.37 -53.82
CA ASN A 372 13.19 -28.78 -54.86
C ASN A 372 14.37 -29.71 -55.24
N ASN A 373 14.41 -30.95 -54.73
CA ASN A 373 15.50 -31.88 -55.00
C ASN A 373 15.49 -32.33 -56.48
N PRO A 374 16.64 -32.38 -57.18
CA PRO A 374 16.70 -32.89 -58.56
C PRO A 374 16.25 -34.35 -58.66
N ASN A 375 16.43 -35.16 -57.61
CA ASN A 375 15.96 -36.53 -57.56
C ASN A 375 14.43 -36.59 -57.40
N VAL A 376 13.77 -37.07 -58.46
CA VAL A 376 12.33 -37.29 -58.56
C VAL A 376 11.79 -38.20 -57.45
N GLY A 377 12.53 -39.25 -57.09
CA GLY A 377 12.16 -40.18 -56.01
C GLY A 377 12.06 -39.47 -54.67
N ILE A 378 12.99 -38.57 -54.37
CA ILE A 378 12.95 -37.74 -53.16
C ILE A 378 11.74 -36.80 -53.17
N ARG A 379 11.47 -36.11 -54.28
CA ARG A 379 10.28 -35.23 -54.41
C ARG A 379 8.98 -36.00 -54.20
N ALA A 380 8.81 -37.16 -54.84
CA ALA A 380 7.64 -38.01 -54.66
C ALA A 380 7.52 -38.56 -53.22
N ASN A 381 8.63 -38.91 -52.57
CA ASN A 381 8.60 -39.56 -51.26
C ASN A 381 8.24 -38.61 -50.10
N VAL A 382 8.38 -37.30 -50.28
CA VAL A 382 7.91 -36.30 -49.29
C VAL A 382 6.46 -35.84 -49.48
N VAL A 383 5.79 -36.20 -50.59
CA VAL A 383 4.36 -35.87 -50.81
C VAL A 383 3.48 -36.38 -49.66
N ARG A 384 3.70 -37.62 -49.21
CA ARG A 384 2.98 -38.23 -48.08
C ARG A 384 3.23 -37.51 -46.74
N ALA A 385 4.33 -36.76 -46.61
CA ALA A 385 4.58 -35.91 -45.44
C ALA A 385 3.73 -34.64 -45.46
N LEU A 386 3.59 -34.00 -46.63
CA LEU A 386 2.68 -32.86 -46.83
C LEU A 386 1.23 -33.26 -46.54
N GLU A 387 0.80 -34.42 -47.05
CA GLU A 387 -0.52 -35.00 -46.78
C GLU A 387 -0.76 -35.23 -45.27
N LYS A 388 0.25 -35.78 -44.57
CA LYS A 388 0.12 -36.10 -43.13
C LYS A 388 0.10 -34.87 -42.23
N ILE A 389 0.65 -33.74 -42.67
CA ILE A 389 0.62 -32.46 -41.94
C ILE A 389 -0.68 -31.69 -42.21
N ALA A 390 -1.17 -31.66 -43.46
CA ALA A 390 -2.45 -31.08 -43.88
C ALA A 390 -2.72 -29.65 -43.37
N LYS A 391 -1.67 -28.81 -43.27
CA LYS A 391 -1.77 -27.39 -42.88
C LYS A 391 -1.69 -26.47 -44.11
N PRO A 392 -2.23 -25.24 -44.08
CA PRO A 392 -2.31 -24.35 -45.25
C PRO A 392 -1.01 -24.24 -46.05
N GLU A 393 0.13 -24.17 -45.36
CA GLU A 393 1.48 -24.03 -45.90
C GLU A 393 1.88 -25.30 -46.68
N THR A 394 1.69 -26.48 -46.07
CA THR A 394 1.97 -27.78 -46.69
C THR A 394 0.98 -28.12 -47.81
N LEU A 395 -0.25 -27.65 -47.73
CA LEU A 395 -1.25 -27.79 -48.77
C LEU A 395 -0.89 -26.93 -49.99
N ASP A 396 -0.49 -25.66 -49.84
CA ASP A 396 -0.07 -24.85 -50.97
C ASP A 396 1.24 -25.36 -51.63
N ILE A 397 2.16 -25.98 -50.87
CA ILE A 397 3.28 -26.78 -51.47
C ILE A 397 2.74 -27.99 -52.27
N LEU A 398 1.79 -28.75 -51.71
CA LEU A 398 1.19 -29.92 -52.37
C LEU A 398 0.50 -29.55 -53.70
N PHE A 399 -0.18 -28.40 -53.76
CA PHE A 399 -0.79 -27.91 -54.99
C PHE A 399 0.23 -27.45 -56.03
N ASN A 400 1.39 -26.92 -55.63
CA ASN A 400 2.45 -26.55 -56.56
C ASN A 400 3.06 -27.81 -57.21
N LEU A 401 3.22 -28.90 -56.44
CA LEU A 401 3.69 -30.19 -56.95
C LEU A 401 2.70 -30.91 -57.89
N ALA A 402 1.43 -30.48 -57.97
CA ALA A 402 0.51 -30.97 -59.00
C ALA A 402 0.89 -30.47 -60.42
N GLY A 403 1.87 -29.58 -60.53
CA GLY A 403 2.52 -29.14 -61.77
C GLY A 403 4.01 -29.54 -61.86
N ASP A 404 4.47 -30.55 -61.11
CA ASP A 404 5.82 -31.09 -61.26
C ASP A 404 6.05 -31.63 -62.68
N SER A 405 7.27 -31.47 -63.20
CA SER A 405 7.64 -31.93 -64.55
C SER A 405 7.72 -33.44 -64.69
N ASP A 406 7.77 -34.19 -63.59
CA ASP A 406 7.75 -35.65 -63.60
C ASP A 406 6.40 -36.22 -63.15
N GLU A 407 5.83 -37.07 -64.01
CA GLU A 407 4.55 -37.73 -63.80
C GLU A 407 4.51 -38.56 -62.50
N ARG A 408 5.65 -39.10 -62.04
CA ARG A 408 5.73 -39.91 -60.79
C ARG A 408 5.49 -39.07 -59.54
N VAL A 409 5.83 -37.78 -59.55
CA VAL A 409 5.53 -36.86 -58.44
C VAL A 409 4.05 -36.48 -58.51
N THR A 410 3.57 -36.08 -59.68
CA THR A 410 2.16 -35.73 -59.92
C THR A 410 1.21 -36.89 -59.57
N ARG A 411 1.59 -38.13 -59.90
CA ARG A 411 0.90 -39.38 -59.53
C ARG A 411 0.75 -39.54 -58.02
N GLU A 412 1.79 -39.23 -57.25
CA GLU A 412 1.72 -39.31 -55.78
C GLU A 412 0.89 -38.17 -55.19
N VAL A 413 1.00 -36.95 -55.75
CA VAL A 413 0.19 -35.80 -55.35
C VAL A 413 -1.30 -36.06 -55.54
N ILE A 414 -1.69 -36.67 -56.66
CA ILE A 414 -3.08 -37.04 -56.94
C ILE A 414 -3.60 -38.06 -55.91
N LYS A 415 -2.82 -39.11 -55.57
CA LYS A 415 -3.21 -40.05 -54.50
C LYS A 415 -3.42 -39.35 -53.15
N SER A 416 -2.51 -38.48 -52.75
CA SER A 416 -2.62 -37.74 -51.50
C SER A 416 -3.79 -36.75 -51.50
N LEU A 417 -4.12 -36.13 -52.64
CA LEU A 417 -5.31 -35.28 -52.79
C LEU A 417 -6.63 -36.09 -52.71
N ILE A 418 -6.66 -37.32 -53.24
CA ILE A 418 -7.79 -38.26 -53.07
C ILE A 418 -7.92 -38.66 -51.59
N SER A 419 -6.82 -39.09 -50.95
CA SER A 419 -6.77 -39.41 -49.52
C SER A 419 -7.28 -38.26 -48.64
N LEU A 420 -6.87 -37.01 -48.94
CA LEU A 420 -7.36 -35.82 -48.24
C LEU A 420 -8.85 -35.56 -48.49
N LYS A 421 -9.33 -35.70 -49.73
CA LYS A 421 -10.76 -35.59 -50.07
C LYS A 421 -11.60 -36.60 -49.28
N ASP A 422 -11.19 -37.86 -49.26
CA ASP A 422 -11.95 -38.93 -48.59
C ASP A 422 -11.98 -38.75 -47.07
N LYS A 423 -10.88 -38.29 -46.46
CA LYS A 423 -10.83 -37.87 -45.05
C LYS A 423 -11.74 -36.67 -44.74
N ILE A 424 -11.93 -35.75 -45.70
CA ILE A 424 -12.86 -34.62 -45.55
C ILE A 424 -14.31 -35.09 -45.63
N ASP A 425 -14.63 -35.96 -46.59
CA ASP A 425 -15.99 -36.50 -46.78
C ASP A 425 -16.40 -37.43 -45.61
N ASN A 426 -15.45 -38.16 -45.01
CA ASN A 426 -15.64 -38.95 -43.78
C ASN A 426 -15.71 -38.11 -42.49
N ASN A 427 -15.53 -36.78 -42.55
CA ASN A 427 -15.39 -35.86 -41.41
C ASN A 427 -14.15 -36.11 -40.50
N GLU A 428 -13.16 -36.89 -40.95
CA GLU A 428 -11.89 -37.08 -40.25
C GLU A 428 -10.99 -35.82 -40.29
N LEU A 429 -11.15 -34.98 -41.32
CA LEU A 429 -10.33 -33.78 -41.54
C LEU A 429 -11.20 -32.55 -41.90
N SER A 430 -11.09 -31.49 -41.09
CA SER A 430 -11.73 -30.20 -41.37
C SER A 430 -10.74 -29.18 -41.94
N LEU A 431 -11.00 -28.71 -43.18
CA LEU A 431 -10.21 -27.67 -43.86
C LEU A 431 -11.06 -26.43 -44.19
N VAL A 432 -10.39 -25.28 -44.35
CA VAL A 432 -11.01 -24.04 -44.83
C VAL A 432 -11.64 -24.25 -46.22
N PRO A 433 -12.85 -23.71 -46.51
CA PRO A 433 -13.54 -23.92 -47.79
C PRO A 433 -12.69 -23.68 -49.05
N LYS A 434 -11.82 -22.66 -49.04
CA LYS A 434 -10.81 -22.38 -50.10
C LYS A 434 -10.05 -23.64 -50.51
N TYR A 435 -9.56 -24.41 -49.55
CA TYR A 435 -8.77 -25.61 -49.83
C TYR A 435 -9.63 -26.79 -50.26
N ARG A 436 -10.85 -26.94 -49.72
CA ARG A 436 -11.80 -27.99 -50.17
C ARG A 436 -12.14 -27.86 -51.66
N GLU A 437 -12.40 -26.63 -52.14
CA GLU A 437 -12.64 -26.40 -53.57
C GLU A 437 -11.36 -26.49 -54.42
N LYS A 438 -10.19 -26.08 -53.88
CA LYS A 438 -8.90 -26.26 -54.58
C LYS A 438 -8.58 -27.75 -54.81
N ILE A 439 -8.79 -28.62 -53.82
CA ILE A 439 -8.65 -30.09 -53.97
C ILE A 439 -9.58 -30.61 -55.09
N LYS A 440 -10.89 -30.28 -55.03
CA LYS A 440 -11.86 -30.72 -56.04
C LYS A 440 -11.48 -30.28 -57.45
N ASN A 441 -11.00 -29.04 -57.62
CA ASN A 441 -10.65 -28.50 -58.93
C ASN A 441 -9.36 -29.09 -59.48
N THR A 442 -8.30 -29.26 -58.67
CA THR A 442 -7.07 -29.95 -59.09
C THR A 442 -7.33 -31.40 -59.46
N LEU A 443 -8.20 -32.11 -58.73
CA LEU A 443 -8.58 -33.48 -59.10
C LEU A 443 -9.38 -33.53 -60.41
N LYS A 444 -10.35 -32.62 -60.63
CA LYS A 444 -11.11 -32.55 -61.89
C LYS A 444 -10.22 -32.29 -63.10
N ASP A 445 -9.33 -31.32 -63.01
CA ASP A 445 -8.36 -30.93 -64.05
C ASP A 445 -7.53 -32.15 -64.52
N LYS A 446 -6.99 -32.90 -63.56
CA LYS A 446 -6.18 -34.11 -63.81
C LYS A 446 -6.98 -35.37 -64.12
N SER A 447 -8.32 -35.34 -64.09
CA SER A 447 -9.21 -36.48 -64.34
C SER A 447 -9.72 -36.57 -65.80
N SER A 448 -9.08 -35.86 -66.73
CA SER A 448 -9.41 -36.01 -68.16
C SER A 448 -9.06 -37.44 -68.65
N PRO A 449 -9.95 -38.13 -69.39
CA PRO A 449 -10.00 -39.60 -69.34
C PRO A 449 -9.13 -40.30 -70.40
N SER A 450 -7.81 -40.38 -70.20
CA SER A 450 -6.94 -41.18 -71.09
C SER A 450 -5.73 -41.91 -70.49
N GLU A 451 -5.15 -41.49 -69.35
CA GLU A 451 -3.78 -41.92 -68.97
C GLU A 451 -3.65 -42.67 -67.62
N TRP A 452 -4.75 -42.98 -66.94
CA TRP A 452 -4.73 -43.65 -65.63
C TRP A 452 -5.19 -45.11 -65.69
N ILE A 453 -4.32 -45.98 -66.22
CA ILE A 453 -4.36 -47.43 -65.93
C ILE A 453 -3.62 -47.67 -64.61
N PHE A 454 -4.20 -48.49 -63.73
CA PHE A 454 -3.71 -48.81 -62.39
C PHE A 454 -2.65 -49.93 -62.39
#